data_AF-B8L7Q2-F1
#
_entry.id   AF-B8L7Q2-F1
#
_cell.length_a   1.000
_cell.length_b   1.000
_cell.length_c   1.000
_cell.angle_alpha   90.00
_cell.angle_beta   90.00
_cell.angle_gamma   90.00
#
_symmetry.space_group_name_H-M   'P 1'
#
loop_
_entity.id
_entity.type
_entity.pdbx_description
1 polymer ?
#
loop_
_entity_poly.entity_id
_entity_poly.type
_entity_poly.pdbx_seq_one_letter_code
_entity_poly.pdbx_strand_id
1 'polypeptide(L)'
;MRIQFGWQRGSTPNPGGLTDTGSAQPGHAPGDHTSGSWVAVAEWVAGPNWGTSFLPRVGSEVLVEFLHGDIDQPRITGQLYNGEVAPPFGGGIDENARHPGVLSGLHTQAHDGSGTQQWLMDDTPGQLRTRLHSSLADSRLELGYLIVHQDTARGALRGEGFELATQGWGNAHAGEGLLLSASLQERAASTVMDNASVVAQLKGAERSLEQMQQTLAQQQVPGLAEYQRTQQLREQIAP
;
A
#
# COMPACT_ATOMS: atom_id res chain seq x y z
N MET A 1 8.09 -24.62 2.30
CA MET A 1 7.98 -24.42 3.77
C MET A 1 8.08 -25.76 4.49
N ARG A 2 8.56 -25.83 5.73
CA ARG A 2 8.38 -27.01 6.59
C ARG A 2 7.06 -26.89 7.35
N ILE A 3 6.32 -28.00 7.44
CA ILE A 3 5.06 -28.06 8.20
C ILE A 3 5.11 -29.18 9.23
N GLN A 4 4.36 -29.00 10.32
CA GLN A 4 4.03 -30.04 11.27
C GLN A 4 2.53 -30.32 11.19
N PHE A 5 2.16 -31.60 11.04
CA PHE A 5 0.77 -32.01 11.05
C PHE A 5 0.25 -32.18 12.48
N GLY A 6 -1.03 -31.91 12.73
CA GLY A 6 -1.63 -32.04 14.06
C GLY A 6 -1.59 -33.47 14.65
N TRP A 7 -1.44 -34.50 13.81
CA TRP A 7 -1.23 -35.88 14.26
C TRP A 7 0.23 -36.23 14.60
N GLN A 8 1.19 -35.35 14.32
CA GLN A 8 2.59 -35.51 14.75
C GLN A 8 2.73 -35.09 16.21
N ARG A 9 2.53 -36.06 17.11
CA ARG A 9 2.41 -35.88 18.56
C ARG A 9 3.74 -36.12 19.30
N GLY A 10 4.76 -35.33 18.96
CA GLY A 10 6.04 -35.31 19.68
C GLY A 10 5.88 -35.09 21.19
N SER A 11 6.92 -35.34 21.98
CA SER A 11 6.92 -35.03 23.42
C SER A 11 6.66 -33.56 23.73
N THR A 12 6.98 -32.68 22.79
CA THR A 12 6.73 -31.24 22.82
C THR A 12 6.17 -30.83 21.45
N PRO A 13 4.84 -30.88 21.25
CA PRO A 13 4.24 -30.40 20.00
C PRO A 13 4.34 -28.88 19.90
N ASN A 14 4.23 -28.34 18.67
CA ASN A 14 4.06 -26.90 18.47
C ASN A 14 2.77 -26.40 19.16
N PRO A 15 2.66 -25.09 19.48
CA PRO A 15 1.42 -24.49 19.97
C PRO A 15 0.20 -24.90 19.11
N GLY A 16 -0.91 -25.25 19.75
CA GLY A 16 -2.10 -25.80 19.10
C GLY A 16 -2.05 -27.30 18.75
N GLY A 17 -0.89 -27.95 18.90
CA GLY A 17 -0.74 -29.39 18.66
C GLY A 17 -1.26 -30.25 19.81
N LEU A 18 -1.72 -31.46 19.47
CA LEU A 18 -2.21 -32.43 20.46
C LEU A 18 -1.06 -32.97 21.32
N THR A 19 -1.21 -32.88 22.64
CA THR A 19 -0.21 -33.33 23.63
C THR A 19 -0.40 -34.79 24.07
N ASP A 20 -1.58 -35.37 23.82
CA ASP A 20 -1.80 -36.79 24.00
C ASP A 20 -1.12 -37.53 22.84
N THR A 21 -0.04 -38.26 23.13
CA THR A 21 0.70 -39.04 22.14
C THR A 21 -0.16 -40.14 21.51
N GLY A 22 -1.30 -40.50 22.12
CA GLY A 22 -2.19 -41.58 21.65
C GLY A 22 -1.51 -42.96 21.59
N SER A 23 -0.24 -43.02 22.02
CA SER A 23 0.69 -44.13 21.89
C SER A 23 1.71 -44.02 23.03
N ALA A 24 1.93 -45.13 23.73
CA ALA A 24 2.94 -45.24 24.77
C ALA A 24 4.36 -45.48 24.21
N GLN A 25 4.52 -45.52 22.88
CA GLN A 25 5.81 -45.78 22.24
C GLN A 25 6.64 -44.49 22.13
N PRO A 26 7.92 -44.51 22.53
CA PRO A 26 8.84 -43.41 22.24
C PRO A 26 9.16 -43.41 20.74
N GLY A 27 8.75 -42.37 20.01
CA GLY A 27 9.02 -42.29 18.57
C GLY A 27 8.30 -41.21 17.75
N HIS A 28 7.60 -40.27 18.39
CA HIS A 28 6.93 -39.20 17.66
C HIS A 28 7.91 -38.08 17.29
N ALA A 29 7.74 -37.50 16.09
CA ALA A 29 8.57 -36.38 15.63
C ALA A 29 8.44 -35.18 16.58
N PRO A 30 9.56 -34.53 16.98
CA PRO A 30 9.53 -33.38 17.89
C PRO A 30 8.81 -32.20 17.23
N GLY A 31 8.15 -31.33 18.00
CA GLY A 31 7.58 -30.07 17.51
C GLY A 31 8.62 -28.97 17.42
N ASP A 32 9.64 -29.17 16.60
CA ASP A 32 10.68 -28.17 16.35
C ASP A 32 11.15 -28.17 14.88
N HIS A 33 12.08 -27.27 14.57
CA HIS A 33 12.63 -27.08 13.23
C HIS A 33 13.34 -28.32 12.65
N THR A 34 13.67 -29.33 13.46
CA THR A 34 14.30 -30.59 13.00
C THR A 34 13.28 -31.57 12.41
N SER A 35 11.99 -31.29 12.58
CA SER A 35 10.87 -32.09 12.09
C SER A 35 10.19 -31.49 10.84
N GLY A 36 9.32 -32.29 10.22
CA GLY A 36 8.48 -31.89 9.09
C GLY A 36 9.10 -32.12 7.72
N SER A 37 8.26 -32.04 6.69
CA SER A 37 8.67 -32.16 5.27
C SER A 37 8.63 -30.81 4.58
N TRP A 38 9.47 -30.65 3.55
CA TRP A 38 9.39 -29.50 2.65
C TRP A 38 8.16 -29.64 1.75
N VAL A 39 7.23 -28.70 1.89
CA VAL A 39 5.97 -28.66 1.15
C VAL A 39 5.93 -27.41 0.29
N ALA A 40 5.50 -27.59 -0.95
CA ALA A 40 5.26 -26.51 -1.90
C ALA A 40 3.99 -25.74 -1.52
N VAL A 41 4.02 -24.43 -1.73
CA VAL A 41 2.90 -23.51 -1.45
C VAL A 41 2.27 -23.14 -2.79
N ALA A 42 0.95 -23.30 -2.89
CA ALA A 42 0.19 -22.79 -4.01
C ALA A 42 0.12 -21.26 -3.92
N GLU A 43 0.41 -20.60 -5.04
CA GLU A 43 0.35 -19.15 -5.18
C GLU A 43 -0.86 -18.78 -6.05
N TRP A 44 -1.40 -17.57 -5.86
CA TRP A 44 -2.52 -17.09 -6.66
C TRP A 44 -2.17 -16.96 -8.14
N VAL A 45 -0.93 -16.53 -8.42
CA VAL A 45 -0.36 -16.47 -9.76
C VAL A 45 1.09 -16.95 -9.68
N ALA A 46 1.46 -17.94 -10.49
CA ALA A 46 2.82 -18.49 -10.52
C ALA A 46 3.31 -18.68 -11.96
N GLY A 47 4.26 -17.85 -12.39
CA GLY A 47 4.94 -17.95 -13.67
C GLY A 47 6.47 -17.93 -13.52
N PRO A 48 7.23 -18.14 -14.61
CA PRO A 48 8.69 -18.14 -14.58
C PRO A 48 9.24 -16.76 -14.19
N ASN A 49 9.59 -16.57 -12.91
CA ASN A 49 10.06 -15.30 -12.32
C ASN A 49 9.05 -14.14 -12.37
N TRP A 50 7.74 -14.44 -12.28
CA TRP A 50 6.67 -13.45 -12.09
C TRP A 50 5.46 -14.09 -11.41
N GLY A 51 4.68 -13.31 -10.67
CA GLY A 51 3.51 -13.81 -9.93
C GLY A 51 3.41 -13.26 -8.51
N THR A 52 2.73 -13.99 -7.63
CA THR A 52 2.65 -13.71 -6.19
C THR A 52 3.63 -14.57 -5.42
N SER A 53 4.02 -14.11 -4.22
CA SER A 53 4.85 -14.88 -3.30
C SER A 53 4.50 -14.50 -1.87
N PHE A 54 3.72 -15.35 -1.21
CA PHE A 54 3.24 -15.14 0.16
C PHE A 54 3.50 -16.38 1.00
N LEU A 55 4.77 -16.57 1.37
CA LEU A 55 5.14 -17.69 2.23
C LEU A 55 4.53 -17.51 3.64
N PRO A 56 3.84 -18.55 4.16
CA PRO A 56 3.44 -18.58 5.56
C PRO A 56 4.63 -18.34 6.50
N ARG A 57 4.40 -17.81 7.70
CA ARG A 57 5.44 -17.65 8.72
C ARG A 57 5.31 -18.75 9.77
N VAL A 58 6.34 -18.93 10.59
CA VAL A 58 6.24 -19.82 11.76
C VAL A 58 5.08 -19.33 12.63
N GLY A 59 4.17 -20.24 12.99
CA GLY A 59 2.94 -19.94 13.72
C GLY A 59 1.70 -19.73 12.84
N SER A 60 1.84 -19.60 11.52
CA SER A 60 0.70 -19.55 10.60
C SER A 60 0.06 -20.94 10.45
N GLU A 61 -1.26 -21.00 10.58
CA GLU A 61 -2.03 -22.21 10.24
C GLU A 61 -2.23 -22.30 8.72
N VAL A 62 -2.01 -23.49 8.17
CA VAL A 62 -2.05 -23.75 6.72
C VAL A 62 -3.01 -24.88 6.38
N LEU A 63 -3.71 -24.73 5.26
CA LEU A 63 -4.47 -25.82 4.64
C LEU A 63 -3.54 -26.66 3.79
N VAL A 64 -3.57 -27.98 4.00
CA VAL A 64 -2.76 -28.95 3.25
C VAL A 64 -3.68 -29.90 2.50
N GLU A 65 -3.49 -29.96 1.19
CA GLU A 65 -4.10 -30.96 0.32
C GLU A 65 -3.05 -32.04 -0.03
N PHE A 66 -3.50 -33.28 -0.20
CA PHE A 66 -2.68 -34.41 -0.59
C PHE A 66 -3.05 -34.82 -2.02
N LEU A 67 -2.08 -34.74 -2.94
CA LEU A 67 -2.35 -35.00 -4.35
C LEU A 67 -2.82 -36.45 -4.55
N HIS A 68 -3.99 -36.65 -5.15
CA HIS A 68 -4.65 -37.96 -5.26
C HIS A 68 -4.87 -38.70 -3.93
N GLY A 69 -4.90 -37.99 -2.80
CA GLY A 69 -5.00 -38.60 -1.47
C GLY A 69 -3.71 -39.26 -0.97
N ASP A 70 -2.58 -39.05 -1.66
CA ASP A 70 -1.28 -39.56 -1.25
C ASP A 70 -0.62 -38.66 -0.21
N ILE A 71 -0.45 -39.17 1.02
CA ILE A 71 0.15 -38.44 2.15
C ILE A 71 1.60 -38.01 1.88
N ASP A 72 2.30 -38.70 0.97
CA ASP A 72 3.67 -38.38 0.58
C ASP A 72 3.75 -37.22 -0.42
N GLN A 73 2.60 -36.74 -0.93
CA GLN A 73 2.51 -35.62 -1.88
C GLN A 73 1.68 -34.44 -1.35
N PRO A 74 2.06 -33.84 -0.22
CA PRO A 74 1.36 -32.67 0.33
C PRO A 74 1.59 -31.42 -0.52
N ARG A 75 0.60 -30.52 -0.53
CA ARG A 75 0.65 -29.16 -1.08
C ARG A 75 -0.10 -28.22 -0.13
N ILE A 76 0.50 -27.08 0.19
CA ILE A 76 -0.22 -26.03 0.93
C ILE A 76 -1.10 -25.29 -0.07
N THR A 77 -2.40 -25.21 0.20
CA THR A 77 -3.39 -24.58 -0.71
C THR A 77 -3.96 -23.27 -0.16
N GLY A 78 -3.75 -22.99 1.13
CA GLY A 78 -4.24 -21.77 1.76
C GLY A 78 -3.70 -21.58 3.19
N GLN A 79 -4.10 -20.46 3.78
CA GLN A 79 -3.78 -20.06 5.15
C GLN A 79 -5.06 -19.64 5.86
N LEU A 80 -5.10 -19.83 7.17
CA LEU A 80 -6.30 -19.58 7.97
C LEU A 80 -5.97 -18.68 9.16
N TYR A 81 -6.91 -17.81 9.49
CA TYR A 81 -7.06 -17.25 10.83
C TYR A 81 -7.84 -18.26 11.69
N ASN A 82 -7.59 -18.27 12.99
CA ASN A 82 -8.22 -19.20 13.94
C ASN A 82 -8.57 -18.48 15.25
N GLY A 83 -8.95 -19.23 16.30
CA GLY A 83 -9.31 -18.64 17.60
C GLY A 83 -8.16 -17.95 18.32
N GLU A 84 -6.90 -18.23 17.96
CA GLU A 84 -5.70 -17.62 18.53
C GLU A 84 -5.14 -16.49 17.65
N VAL A 85 -5.22 -16.63 16.33
CA VAL A 85 -4.71 -15.69 15.34
C VAL A 85 -5.87 -14.98 14.65
N ALA A 86 -6.10 -13.72 15.02
CA ALA A 86 -7.17 -12.90 14.49
C ALA A 86 -6.85 -12.30 13.10
N PRO A 87 -7.87 -12.03 12.27
CA PRO A 87 -7.69 -11.30 11.02
C PRO A 87 -7.30 -9.83 11.27
N PRO A 88 -6.43 -9.25 10.42
CA PRO A 88 -5.76 -7.97 10.69
C PRO A 88 -6.64 -6.73 10.52
N PHE A 89 -7.84 -6.87 9.95
CA PHE A 89 -8.74 -5.73 9.72
C PHE A 89 -9.96 -5.73 10.63
N GLY A 90 -10.11 -6.75 11.48
CA GLY A 90 -11.30 -6.88 12.33
C GLY A 90 -12.59 -7.10 11.53
N GLY A 91 -13.57 -7.75 12.14
CA GLY A 91 -14.82 -8.08 11.46
C GLY A 91 -15.93 -8.33 12.47
N GLY A 92 -16.42 -7.27 13.12
CA GLY A 92 -17.51 -7.35 14.11
C GLY A 92 -17.21 -8.18 15.38
N ILE A 93 -16.05 -8.84 15.44
CA ILE A 93 -15.57 -9.69 16.54
C ILE A 93 -14.51 -9.01 17.42
N ASP A 94 -13.96 -7.89 16.96
CA ASP A 94 -12.98 -7.09 17.71
C ASP A 94 -13.63 -5.78 18.16
N GLU A 95 -13.75 -5.58 19.48
CA GLU A 95 -14.30 -4.36 20.08
C GLU A 95 -13.52 -3.10 19.65
N ASN A 96 -12.25 -3.24 19.28
CA ASN A 96 -11.39 -2.13 18.88
C ASN A 96 -11.58 -1.70 17.42
N ALA A 97 -12.13 -2.55 16.55
CA ALA A 97 -12.26 -2.26 15.13
C ALA A 97 -13.22 -1.08 14.84
N ARG A 98 -14.19 -0.80 15.71
CA ARG A 98 -15.16 0.31 15.53
C ARG A 98 -15.80 0.37 14.13
N HIS A 99 -15.97 -0.77 13.46
CA HIS A 99 -16.65 -0.89 12.17
C HIS A 99 -17.27 -2.28 11.97
N PRO A 100 -18.30 -2.43 11.12
CA PRO A 100 -19.02 -3.69 10.96
C PRO A 100 -18.39 -4.63 9.91
N GLY A 101 -17.06 -4.71 9.85
CA GLY A 101 -16.36 -5.55 8.86
C GLY A 101 -16.30 -4.99 7.42
N VAL A 102 -16.23 -3.67 7.27
CA VAL A 102 -16.14 -2.94 5.99
C VAL A 102 -14.69 -2.75 5.48
N LEU A 103 -13.69 -3.19 6.24
CA LEU A 103 -12.28 -3.03 5.89
C LEU A 103 -11.74 -4.34 5.31
N SER A 104 -11.03 -4.23 4.19
CA SER A 104 -10.39 -5.34 3.48
C SER A 104 -9.01 -4.94 2.97
N GLY A 105 -8.12 -5.89 2.71
CA GLY A 105 -6.84 -5.59 2.04
C GLY A 105 -5.70 -6.54 2.41
N LEU A 106 -4.49 -6.00 2.43
CA LEU A 106 -3.25 -6.69 2.78
C LEU A 106 -2.58 -6.01 3.98
N HIS A 107 -2.31 -6.76 5.04
CA HIS A 107 -1.50 -6.31 6.17
C HIS A 107 -0.29 -7.24 6.29
N THR A 108 0.90 -6.67 6.30
CA THR A 108 2.15 -7.40 6.49
C THR A 108 2.95 -6.79 7.62
N GLN A 109 3.79 -7.61 8.24
CA GLN A 109 4.70 -7.18 9.30
C GLN A 109 6.15 -7.31 8.82
N ALA A 110 7.04 -6.44 9.27
CA ALA A 110 8.47 -6.62 9.12
C ALA A 110 8.91 -7.99 9.68
N HIS A 111 9.95 -8.59 9.12
CA HIS A 111 10.39 -9.94 9.54
C HIS A 111 10.90 -9.97 10.98
N ASP A 112 11.42 -8.86 11.47
CA ASP A 112 11.85 -8.65 12.86
C ASP A 112 10.72 -8.15 13.78
N GLY A 113 9.51 -7.96 13.25
CA GLY A 113 8.37 -7.45 13.99
C GLY A 113 8.36 -5.93 14.21
N SER A 114 9.35 -5.18 13.71
CA SER A 114 9.55 -3.76 14.03
C SER A 114 8.52 -2.79 13.41
N GLY A 115 7.72 -3.26 12.46
CA GLY A 115 6.78 -2.40 11.75
C GLY A 115 5.80 -3.16 10.87
N THR A 116 4.89 -2.42 10.24
CA THR A 116 3.82 -2.97 9.41
C THR A 116 3.72 -2.22 8.09
N GLN A 117 3.14 -2.89 7.10
CA GLN A 117 2.73 -2.30 5.83
C GLN A 117 1.28 -2.70 5.57
N GLN A 118 0.47 -1.75 5.13
CA GLN A 118 -0.95 -1.95 4.89
C GLN A 118 -1.34 -1.43 3.51
N TRP A 119 -2.05 -2.26 2.75
CA TRP A 119 -2.96 -1.82 1.70
C TRP A 119 -4.37 -2.09 2.18
N LEU A 120 -5.23 -1.08 2.18
CA LEU A 120 -6.56 -1.16 2.75
C LEU A 120 -7.58 -0.53 1.82
N MET A 121 -8.72 -1.19 1.69
CA MET A 121 -9.96 -0.73 1.10
C MET A 121 -11.01 -0.63 2.21
N ASP A 122 -11.76 0.47 2.23
CA ASP A 122 -12.87 0.68 3.15
C ASP A 122 -14.14 0.84 2.32
N ASP A 123 -15.04 -0.15 2.42
CA ASP A 123 -16.29 -0.22 1.69
C ASP A 123 -17.46 0.37 2.49
N THR A 124 -17.19 1.24 3.48
CA THR A 124 -18.25 1.92 4.21
C THR A 124 -19.12 2.73 3.24
N PRO A 125 -20.46 2.53 3.27
CA PRO A 125 -21.37 3.24 2.38
C PRO A 125 -21.19 4.77 2.45
N GLY A 126 -20.99 5.40 1.29
CA GLY A 126 -20.79 6.84 1.16
C GLY A 126 -19.43 7.35 1.65
N GLN A 127 -18.53 6.46 2.06
CA GLN A 127 -17.22 6.79 2.66
C GLN A 127 -16.10 5.92 2.07
N LEU A 128 -16.21 5.60 0.77
CA LEU A 128 -15.23 4.75 0.09
C LEU A 128 -13.84 5.38 0.14
N ARG A 129 -12.85 4.59 0.52
CA ARG A 129 -11.45 5.02 0.53
C ARG A 129 -10.48 3.87 0.29
N THR A 130 -9.28 4.24 -0.13
CA THR A 130 -8.14 3.33 -0.23
C THR A 130 -6.93 3.95 0.47
N ARG A 131 -6.12 3.12 1.14
CA ARG A 131 -4.93 3.52 1.87
C ARG A 131 -3.77 2.58 1.57
N LEU A 132 -2.62 3.15 1.24
CA LEU A 132 -1.32 2.48 1.25
C LEU A 132 -0.51 3.11 2.38
N HIS A 133 0.02 2.31 3.30
CA HIS A 133 0.74 2.80 4.47
C HIS A 133 1.93 1.91 4.82
N SER A 134 2.98 2.55 5.28
CA SER A 134 4.10 1.94 5.99
C SER A 134 4.22 2.61 7.36
N SER A 135 4.33 1.81 8.42
CA SER A 135 4.61 2.34 9.76
C SER A 135 5.96 3.05 9.82
N LEU A 136 6.88 2.72 8.90
CA LEU A 136 8.16 3.42 8.77
C LEU A 136 7.92 4.86 8.32
N ALA A 137 8.30 5.79 9.20
CA ALA A 137 8.09 7.22 9.04
C ALA A 137 6.62 7.63 8.80
N ASP A 138 5.65 6.81 9.22
CA ASP A 138 4.21 7.03 8.99
C ASP A 138 3.89 7.47 7.55
N SER A 139 4.48 6.75 6.58
CA SER A 139 4.39 7.11 5.17
C SER A 139 3.10 6.56 4.57
N ARG A 140 2.24 7.41 4.01
CA ARG A 140 0.93 7.04 3.48
C ARG A 140 0.55 7.72 2.17
N LEU A 141 -0.15 6.98 1.33
CA LEU A 141 -0.96 7.47 0.21
C LEU A 141 -2.41 7.07 0.45
N GLU A 142 -3.31 8.04 0.53
CA GLU A 142 -4.73 7.83 0.80
C GLU A 142 -5.59 8.48 -0.28
N LEU A 143 -6.68 7.83 -0.66
CA LEU A 143 -7.62 8.25 -1.71
C LEU A 143 -9.06 8.12 -1.21
N GLY A 144 -9.93 9.03 -1.62
CA GLY A 144 -11.36 9.03 -1.29
C GLY A 144 -11.69 9.75 0.02
N TYR A 145 -12.45 9.09 0.90
CA TYR A 145 -12.89 9.63 2.18
C TYR A 145 -11.79 9.50 3.24
N LEU A 146 -11.08 10.60 3.53
CA LEU A 146 -9.91 10.59 4.41
C LEU A 146 -10.35 10.68 5.87
N ILE A 147 -10.00 9.70 6.71
CA ILE A 147 -10.34 9.67 8.13
C ILE A 147 -9.09 9.49 8.99
N VAL A 148 -9.17 9.87 10.27
CA VAL A 148 -8.23 9.38 11.27
C VAL A 148 -8.35 7.86 11.32
N HIS A 149 -7.22 7.17 11.17
CA HIS A 149 -7.17 5.72 11.10
C HIS A 149 -6.13 5.21 12.10
N GLN A 150 -6.52 4.25 12.94
CA GLN A 150 -5.67 3.66 13.97
C GLN A 150 -5.81 2.15 13.93
N ASP A 151 -4.86 1.50 13.26
CA ASP A 151 -4.85 0.05 13.01
C ASP A 151 -6.11 -0.45 12.29
N THR A 152 -7.12 -0.94 13.01
CA THR A 152 -8.43 -1.34 12.46
C THR A 152 -9.50 -0.28 12.68
N ALA A 153 -9.28 0.69 13.57
CA ALA A 153 -10.30 1.65 13.99
C ALA A 153 -10.53 2.76 12.96
N ARG A 154 -11.82 2.99 12.67
CA ARG A 154 -12.31 4.15 11.91
C ARG A 154 -12.55 5.35 12.84
N GLY A 155 -11.95 6.49 12.52
CA GLY A 155 -12.04 7.73 13.29
C GLY A 155 -12.76 8.87 12.55
N ALA A 156 -12.51 10.11 13.00
CA ALA A 156 -13.15 11.31 12.46
C ALA A 156 -12.68 11.65 11.03
N LEU A 157 -13.56 12.29 10.27
CA LEU A 157 -13.27 12.85 8.94
C LEU A 157 -12.12 13.87 9.01
N ARG A 158 -11.17 13.72 8.09
CA ARG A 158 -10.06 14.66 7.85
C ARG A 158 -10.24 15.44 6.54
N GLY A 159 -10.92 14.87 5.55
CA GLY A 159 -11.20 15.51 4.27
C GLY A 159 -11.61 14.52 3.19
N GLU A 160 -11.69 15.00 1.96
CA GLU A 160 -12.01 14.21 0.76
C GLU A 160 -11.00 14.53 -0.34
N GLY A 161 -10.61 13.53 -1.14
CA GLY A 161 -9.67 13.69 -2.24
C GLY A 161 -8.50 12.71 -2.15
N PHE A 162 -7.27 13.21 -2.09
CA PHE A 162 -6.08 12.40 -1.88
C PHE A 162 -5.12 13.05 -0.88
N GLU A 163 -4.37 12.24 -0.15
CA GLU A 163 -3.28 12.69 0.73
C GLU A 163 -2.03 11.84 0.50
N LEU A 164 -0.90 12.50 0.26
CA LEU A 164 0.43 11.89 0.39
C LEU A 164 1.12 12.54 1.60
N ALA A 165 1.46 11.73 2.60
CA ALA A 165 2.07 12.23 3.84
C ALA A 165 3.18 11.29 4.34
N THR A 166 4.21 11.87 4.95
CA THR A 166 5.30 11.15 5.61
C THR A 166 5.93 12.04 6.67
N GLN A 167 6.47 11.44 7.73
CA GLN A 167 7.35 12.11 8.71
C GLN A 167 8.82 12.10 8.25
N GLY A 168 9.13 11.40 7.16
CA GLY A 168 10.45 11.36 6.53
C GLY A 168 10.61 12.42 5.44
N TRP A 169 11.60 12.22 4.57
CA TRP A 169 11.83 13.08 3.42
C TRP A 169 10.83 12.78 2.29
N GLY A 170 10.26 13.84 1.70
CA GLY A 170 9.55 13.77 0.43
C GLY A 170 10.46 14.22 -0.71
N ASN A 171 10.52 13.45 -1.80
CA ASN A 171 11.26 13.82 -3.00
C ASN A 171 10.46 13.40 -4.25
N ALA A 172 10.27 14.33 -5.18
CA ALA A 172 9.54 14.11 -6.43
C ALA A 172 10.47 14.34 -7.63
N HIS A 173 10.62 13.32 -8.47
CA HIS A 173 11.43 13.37 -9.68
C HIS A 173 10.54 13.23 -10.91
N ALA A 174 10.61 14.21 -11.82
CA ALA A 174 9.84 14.21 -13.06
C ALA A 174 10.72 14.72 -14.21
N GLY A 175 11.38 13.78 -14.91
CA GLY A 175 12.36 14.10 -15.95
C GLY A 175 11.77 14.80 -17.19
N GLU A 176 10.47 14.61 -17.44
CA GLU A 176 9.74 15.26 -18.54
C GLU A 176 8.96 16.51 -18.10
N GLY A 177 9.03 16.87 -16.81
CA GLY A 177 8.34 18.01 -16.21
C GLY A 177 7.26 17.63 -15.21
N LEU A 178 6.83 18.60 -14.40
CA LEU A 178 5.83 18.45 -13.35
C LEU A 178 4.72 19.49 -13.53
N LEU A 179 3.47 19.03 -13.60
CA LEU A 179 2.28 19.88 -13.55
C LEU A 179 1.61 19.76 -12.19
N LEU A 180 1.59 20.86 -11.42
CA LEU A 180 0.78 21.00 -10.22
C LEU A 180 -0.34 21.98 -10.52
N SER A 181 -1.58 21.51 -10.49
CA SER A 181 -2.76 22.30 -10.87
C SER A 181 -3.85 22.19 -9.81
N ALA A 182 -4.50 23.32 -9.54
CA ALA A 182 -5.74 23.40 -8.77
C ALA A 182 -6.97 23.57 -9.67
N SER A 183 -6.80 23.43 -10.99
CA SER A 183 -7.92 23.50 -11.95
C SER A 183 -8.67 22.17 -11.96
N LEU A 184 -10.00 22.23 -11.91
CA LEU A 184 -10.84 21.04 -12.00
C LEU A 184 -10.74 20.42 -13.39
N GLN A 185 -10.50 19.10 -13.44
CA GLN A 185 -10.61 18.29 -14.65
C GLN A 185 -11.64 17.18 -14.41
N GLU A 186 -12.88 17.44 -14.82
CA GLU A 186 -13.96 16.48 -14.63
C GLU A 186 -13.71 15.18 -15.39
N ARG A 187 -13.89 14.05 -14.70
CA ARG A 187 -13.84 12.69 -15.29
C ARG A 187 -12.57 12.39 -16.09
N ALA A 188 -11.45 13.02 -15.74
CA ALA A 188 -10.19 12.91 -16.48
C ALA A 188 -10.39 13.14 -17.99
N ALA A 189 -11.21 14.13 -18.37
CA ALA A 189 -11.62 14.37 -19.77
C ALA A 189 -10.50 14.79 -20.74
N SER A 190 -9.25 14.85 -20.29
CA SER A 190 -8.09 15.28 -21.09
C SER A 190 -6.84 14.52 -20.62
N THR A 191 -5.69 14.81 -21.22
CA THR A 191 -4.43 14.15 -20.86
C THR A 191 -3.93 14.61 -19.48
N VAL A 192 -3.04 13.82 -18.87
CA VAL A 192 -2.44 14.12 -17.56
C VAL A 192 -1.59 15.40 -17.53
N MET A 193 -1.18 15.91 -18.70
CA MET A 193 -0.38 17.13 -18.87
C MET A 193 -1.13 18.24 -19.62
N ASP A 194 -2.47 18.20 -19.64
CA ASP A 194 -3.26 19.28 -20.22
C ASP A 194 -2.99 20.60 -19.47
N ASN A 195 -2.29 21.49 -20.15
CA ASN A 195 -1.82 22.76 -19.61
C ASN A 195 -2.26 23.94 -20.48
N ALA A 196 -3.25 23.76 -21.37
CA ALA A 196 -3.65 24.80 -22.31
C ALA A 196 -4.06 26.12 -21.60
N SER A 197 -4.76 26.00 -20.47
CA SER A 197 -5.12 27.15 -19.63
C SER A 197 -3.90 27.84 -19.01
N VAL A 198 -2.92 27.07 -18.54
CA VAL A 198 -1.64 27.57 -17.99
C VAL A 198 -0.84 28.29 -19.08
N VAL A 199 -0.70 27.69 -20.26
CA VAL A 199 -0.02 28.30 -21.41
C VAL A 199 -0.72 29.59 -21.82
N ALA A 200 -2.05 29.63 -21.86
CA ALA A 200 -2.81 30.82 -22.19
C ALA A 200 -2.61 31.95 -21.15
N GLN A 201 -2.59 31.61 -19.86
CA GLN A 201 -2.32 32.57 -18.78
C GLN A 201 -0.89 33.13 -18.87
N LEU A 202 0.11 32.28 -19.12
CA LEU A 202 1.50 32.71 -19.30
C LEU A 202 1.66 33.65 -20.50
N LYS A 203 1.08 33.29 -21.66
CA LYS A 203 1.05 34.17 -22.85
C LYS A 203 0.28 35.47 -22.61
N GLY A 204 -0.75 35.43 -21.76
CA GLY A 204 -1.48 36.62 -21.32
C GLY A 204 -0.61 37.56 -20.48
N ALA A 205 0.08 37.01 -19.48
CA ALA A 205 1.00 37.77 -18.62
C ALA A 205 2.16 38.38 -19.42
N GLU A 206 2.71 37.63 -20.38
CA GLU A 206 3.77 38.10 -21.27
C GLU A 206 3.33 39.33 -22.09
N ARG A 207 2.17 39.26 -22.76
CA ARG A 207 1.64 40.39 -23.52
C ARG A 207 1.41 41.62 -22.65
N SER A 208 0.94 41.44 -21.41
CA SER A 208 0.77 42.53 -20.46
C SER A 208 2.11 43.19 -20.08
N LEU A 209 3.17 42.39 -19.88
CA LEU A 209 4.52 42.91 -19.61
C LEU A 209 5.08 43.69 -20.80
N GLU A 210 4.89 43.19 -22.01
CA GLU A 210 5.31 43.88 -23.25
C GLU A 210 4.60 45.24 -23.40
N GLN A 211 3.30 45.28 -23.14
CA GLN A 211 2.52 46.53 -23.19
C GLN A 211 2.98 47.54 -22.13
N MET A 212 3.25 47.08 -20.90
CA MET A 212 3.80 47.95 -19.85
C MET A 212 5.17 48.50 -20.24
N GLN A 213 6.06 47.66 -20.78
CA GLN A 213 7.39 48.07 -21.23
C GLN A 213 7.32 49.12 -22.36
N GLN A 214 6.42 48.95 -23.32
CA GLN A 214 6.20 49.93 -24.39
C GLN A 214 5.68 51.26 -23.82
N THR A 215 4.78 51.21 -22.84
CA THR A 215 4.23 52.41 -22.19
C THR A 215 5.31 53.17 -21.42
N LEU A 216 6.16 52.47 -20.64
CA LEU A 216 7.26 53.09 -19.91
C LEU A 216 8.26 53.75 -20.87
N ALA A 217 8.61 53.08 -21.97
CA ALA A 217 9.49 53.63 -22.99
C ALA A 217 8.90 54.90 -23.63
N GLN A 218 7.60 54.93 -23.90
CA GLN A 218 6.90 56.12 -24.41
C GLN A 218 6.92 57.28 -23.41
N GLN A 219 6.79 56.99 -22.12
CA GLN A 219 6.85 57.99 -21.04
C GLN A 219 8.28 58.35 -20.61
N GLN A 220 9.31 57.85 -21.32
CA GLN A 220 10.73 58.02 -20.96
C GLN A 220 11.07 57.55 -19.54
N VAL A 221 10.28 56.63 -19.00
CA VAL A 221 10.54 55.98 -17.71
C VAL A 221 11.42 54.76 -17.98
N PRO A 222 12.47 54.52 -17.16
CA PRO A 222 13.25 53.29 -17.26
C PRO A 222 12.36 52.05 -17.26
N GLY A 223 12.65 51.12 -18.16
CA GLY A 223 11.89 49.88 -18.30
C GLY A 223 12.00 48.96 -17.10
N LEU A 224 11.21 47.89 -17.10
CA LEU A 224 11.23 46.89 -16.04
C LEU A 224 12.53 46.10 -16.10
N ALA A 225 13.34 46.17 -15.04
CA ALA A 225 14.62 45.47 -14.94
C ALA A 225 14.47 43.94 -15.14
N GLU A 226 13.33 43.38 -14.75
CA GLU A 226 13.02 41.95 -14.87
C GLU A 226 12.60 41.51 -16.28
N TYR A 227 12.28 42.44 -17.18
CA TYR A 227 11.83 42.12 -18.55
C TYR A 227 12.87 41.31 -19.34
N GLN A 228 14.16 41.60 -19.14
CA GLN A 228 15.25 40.84 -19.76
C GLN A 228 15.32 39.40 -19.25
N ARG A 229 14.99 39.15 -17.97
CA ARG A 229 14.94 37.79 -17.41
C ARG A 229 13.76 36.99 -17.96
N THR A 230 12.62 37.63 -18.22
CA THR A 230 11.47 36.96 -18.85
C THR A 230 11.79 36.52 -20.29
N GLN A 231 12.55 37.32 -21.05
CA GLN A 231 13.00 36.94 -22.39
C GLN A 231 13.96 35.74 -22.37
N GLN A 232 14.93 35.72 -21.44
CA GLN A 232 15.83 34.57 -21.27
C GLN A 232 15.07 33.30 -20.88
N LEU A 233 14.05 33.40 -20.02
CA LEU A 233 13.21 32.27 -19.65
C LEU A 233 12.44 31.71 -20.86
N ARG A 234 11.96 32.56 -21.77
CA ARG A 234 11.31 32.12 -23.02
C ARG A 234 12.24 31.29 -23.90
N GLU A 235 13.45 31.77 -24.12
CA GLU A 235 14.46 31.08 -24.95
C GLU A 235 14.82 29.70 -24.37
N GLN A 236 14.73 29.54 -23.05
CA GLN A 236 14.99 28.25 -22.39
C GLN A 236 13.80 27.29 -22.43
N ILE A 237 12.56 27.79 -22.42
CA ILE A 237 11.34 26.96 -22.40
C ILE A 237 10.89 26.56 -23.81
N ALA A 238 11.23 27.34 -24.84
CA ALA A 238 10.92 27.06 -26.24
C ALA A 238 12.20 27.12 -27.10
N PRO A 239 12.99 26.03 -27.18
CA PRO A 239 14.12 25.93 -28.10
C PRO A 239 13.69 25.87 -29.56
#